data_AF-A0A9D2QHY1-F1
#
_entry.id   AF-A0A9D2QHY1-F1
#
_cell.length_a   1.000
_cell.length_b   1.000
_cell.length_c   1.000
_cell.angle_alpha   90.00
_cell.angle_beta   90.00
_cell.angle_gamma   90.00
#
_symmetry.space_group_name_H-M   'P 1'
#
loop_
_entity.id
_entity.type
_entity.pdbx_description
1 polymer ?
#
loop_
_entity_poly.entity_id
_entity_poly.type
_entity_poly.pdbx_seq_one_letter_code
_entity_poly.pdbx_strand_id
1 'polypeptide(L)'
;MSGETENGRTETADVRKGNFEGKILDATNLKLLAAVLMLLDHIHQMFSAVGAPLWLTMAGRPVFPLFLFAASESFYHTRSKRKYLQRLLAASWGMTIFTFLLQRLIPNDNVVLMNNAFSTFFVTGLYMLFWNGFMDGLRRRDVKKIIKSVLGGLIPVACAFPIYLVAVLSFQENVSPFTIRFLATLALLVPNILTVEGGFSLVVLGTAFYVFRNHRVLQIAVLLILSGFSYFVDGGIQWMMCFAAIPIFLYNGKAGRGKKWFFYIFYPAHIALLYLISAWCC
;
A
#
# COMPACT_ATOMS: atom_id res chain seq x y z
N MET A 1 -15.61 -42.98 50.38
CA MET A 1 -15.32 -43.28 48.96
C MET A 1 -14.87 -41.99 48.30
N SER A 2 -13.59 -41.96 47.97
CA SER A 2 -12.85 -40.95 47.22
C SER A 2 -13.30 -40.84 45.76
N GLY A 3 -13.15 -39.66 45.15
CA GLY A 3 -13.04 -39.51 43.70
C GLY A 3 -13.59 -38.21 43.14
N GLU A 4 -12.72 -37.21 43.00
CA GLU A 4 -12.90 -36.03 42.13
C GLU A 4 -13.07 -36.44 40.66
N THR A 5 -13.77 -35.64 39.85
CA THR A 5 -13.23 -35.01 38.62
C THR A 5 -14.30 -34.23 37.83
N GLU A 6 -14.04 -32.93 37.68
CA GLU A 6 -13.98 -32.24 36.39
C GLU A 6 -15.17 -32.33 35.42
N ASN A 7 -16.04 -31.32 35.44
CA ASN A 7 -16.74 -30.82 34.25
C ASN A 7 -17.05 -29.35 34.52
N GLY A 8 -16.59 -28.36 33.77
CA GLY A 8 -16.20 -28.32 32.38
C GLY A 8 -16.55 -26.92 31.93
N ARG A 9 -15.54 -26.03 31.97
CA ARG A 9 -15.56 -24.68 31.41
C ARG A 9 -16.34 -24.63 30.10
N THR A 10 -17.49 -23.96 30.07
CA THR A 10 -18.07 -23.39 28.85
C THR A 10 -19.01 -22.20 29.12
N GLU A 11 -18.62 -21.30 30.05
CA GLU A 11 -19.20 -19.95 30.16
C GLU A 11 -18.25 -18.89 29.55
N THR A 12 -17.87 -19.10 28.28
CA THR A 12 -17.18 -18.04 27.49
C THR A 12 -17.70 -17.96 26.06
N ALA A 13 -18.93 -18.41 25.83
CA ALA A 13 -19.67 -18.07 24.64
C ALA A 13 -20.55 -16.84 24.93
N ASP A 14 -20.32 -15.78 24.15
CA ASP A 14 -21.22 -14.64 23.95
C ASP A 14 -20.89 -13.29 24.64
N VAL A 15 -19.66 -12.80 24.44
CA VAL A 15 -19.31 -11.36 24.61
C VAL A 15 -19.02 -10.69 23.25
N ARG A 16 -19.47 -11.26 22.13
CA ARG A 16 -19.22 -10.70 20.78
C ARG A 16 -20.50 -10.49 19.97
N LYS A 17 -21.42 -9.70 20.51
CA LYS A 17 -22.45 -9.01 19.71
C LYS A 17 -22.50 -7.54 20.09
N GLY A 18 -21.47 -6.80 19.72
CA GLY A 18 -21.65 -5.37 19.48
C GLY A 18 -22.48 -5.23 18.20
N ASN A 19 -23.66 -4.61 18.31
CA ASN A 19 -24.65 -4.41 17.25
C ASN A 19 -24.02 -4.21 15.85
N PHE A 20 -24.35 -5.16 14.95
CA PHE A 20 -23.87 -5.23 13.56
C PHE A 20 -24.86 -4.61 12.57
N GLU A 21 -25.66 -3.64 12.98
CA GLU A 21 -26.62 -2.96 12.11
C GLU A 21 -25.92 -1.76 11.42
N GLY A 22 -25.71 -1.84 10.10
CA GLY A 22 -25.20 -0.71 9.29
C GLY A 22 -23.90 -0.94 8.50
N LYS A 23 -23.23 -2.09 8.62
CA LYS A 23 -22.03 -2.40 7.80
C LYS A 23 -22.40 -3.08 6.49
N ILE A 24 -22.35 -2.34 5.39
CA ILE A 24 -22.87 -2.76 4.08
C ILE A 24 -21.75 -3.22 3.12
N LEU A 25 -20.54 -2.67 3.27
CA LEU A 25 -19.45 -2.90 2.30
C LEU A 25 -18.64 -4.15 2.61
N ASP A 26 -18.49 -5.05 1.64
CA ASP A 26 -17.51 -6.15 1.69
C ASP A 26 -16.18 -5.73 1.03
N ALA A 27 -15.17 -6.59 1.09
CA ALA A 27 -13.84 -6.26 0.59
C ALA A 27 -13.79 -6.13 -0.92
N THR A 28 -14.72 -6.76 -1.65
CA THR A 28 -14.81 -6.64 -3.11
C THR A 28 -15.40 -5.28 -3.48
N ASN A 29 -16.48 -4.86 -2.81
CA ASN A 29 -17.10 -3.56 -3.02
C ASN A 29 -16.16 -2.42 -2.62
N LEU A 30 -15.43 -2.57 -1.52
CA LEU A 30 -14.42 -1.61 -1.08
C LEU A 30 -13.32 -1.40 -2.14
N LYS A 31 -12.79 -2.49 -2.70
CA LYS A 31 -11.77 -2.44 -3.76
C LYS A 31 -12.33 -1.90 -5.07
N LEU A 32 -13.60 -2.18 -5.40
CA LEU A 32 -14.24 -1.64 -6.60
C LEU A 32 -14.43 -0.13 -6.48
N LEU A 33 -14.90 0.37 -5.33
CA LEU A 33 -14.96 1.80 -5.04
C LEU A 33 -13.59 2.45 -5.20
N ALA A 34 -12.54 1.86 -4.60
CA ALA A 34 -11.18 2.36 -4.72
C ALA A 34 -10.68 2.32 -6.18
N ALA A 35 -11.04 1.31 -6.97
CA ALA A 35 -10.66 1.22 -8.39
C ALA A 35 -11.33 2.30 -9.26
N VAL A 36 -12.59 2.64 -8.99
CA VAL A 36 -13.27 3.76 -9.67
C VAL A 36 -12.63 5.09 -9.33
N LEU A 37 -12.38 5.35 -8.04
CA LEU A 37 -11.70 6.59 -7.61
C LEU A 37 -10.27 6.68 -8.14
N MET A 38 -9.55 5.55 -8.24
CA MET A 38 -8.22 5.46 -8.85
C MET A 38 -8.24 5.85 -10.33
N LEU A 39 -9.27 5.43 -11.05
CA LEU A 39 -9.44 5.81 -12.46
C LEU A 39 -9.62 7.33 -12.59
N LEU A 40 -10.44 7.95 -11.73
CA LEU A 40 -10.62 9.41 -11.72
C LEU A 40 -9.31 10.15 -11.43
N ASP A 41 -8.53 9.67 -10.46
CA ASP A 41 -7.23 10.25 -10.12
C ASP A 41 -6.27 10.23 -11.32
N HIS A 42 -6.18 9.09 -12.01
CA HIS A 42 -5.31 8.97 -13.18
C HIS A 42 -5.83 9.73 -14.39
N ILE A 43 -7.14 9.92 -14.55
CA ILE A 43 -7.66 10.86 -15.57
C ILE A 43 -7.09 12.26 -15.31
N HIS A 44 -7.10 12.74 -14.06
CA HIS A 44 -6.45 14.01 -13.76
C HIS A 44 -4.95 13.98 -14.07
N GLN A 45 -4.22 12.95 -13.63
CA GLN A 45 -2.78 12.85 -13.84
C GLN A 45 -2.38 12.86 -15.32
N MET A 46 -3.14 12.19 -16.19
CA MET A 46 -2.81 12.05 -17.62
C MET A 46 -3.27 13.24 -18.47
N PHE A 47 -4.29 13.98 -18.02
CA PHE A 47 -4.92 15.07 -18.79
C PHE A 47 -4.84 16.44 -18.10
N SER A 48 -4.03 16.58 -17.04
CA SER A 48 -3.83 17.86 -16.34
C SER A 48 -3.29 18.95 -17.28
N ALA A 49 -2.41 18.58 -18.21
CA ALA A 49 -1.83 19.48 -19.21
C ALA A 49 -2.90 20.10 -20.15
N VAL A 50 -4.02 19.42 -20.36
CA VAL A 50 -5.15 19.90 -21.19
C VAL A 50 -6.34 20.38 -20.36
N GLY A 51 -6.13 20.64 -19.06
CA GLY A 51 -7.12 21.28 -18.19
C GLY A 51 -8.05 20.33 -17.43
N ALA A 52 -7.64 19.08 -17.18
CA ALA A 52 -8.42 18.17 -16.33
C ALA A 52 -8.68 18.79 -14.94
N PRO A 53 -9.94 18.81 -14.45
CA PRO A 53 -10.29 19.47 -13.19
C PRO A 53 -9.56 18.91 -11.96
N LEU A 54 -9.19 19.77 -11.02
CA LEU A 54 -8.49 19.40 -9.78
C LEU A 54 -9.31 18.48 -8.87
N TRP A 55 -10.64 18.57 -8.89
CA TRP A 55 -11.50 17.75 -8.04
C TRP A 55 -11.37 16.25 -8.34
N LEU A 56 -10.98 15.86 -9.55
CA LEU A 56 -10.76 14.47 -9.94
C LEU A 56 -9.65 13.83 -9.09
N THR A 57 -8.55 14.56 -8.90
CA THR A 57 -7.43 14.08 -8.07
C THR A 57 -7.70 14.19 -6.58
N MET A 58 -8.49 15.18 -6.17
CA MET A 58 -9.00 15.29 -4.79
C MET A 58 -9.86 14.08 -4.41
N ALA A 59 -10.74 13.63 -5.31
CA ALA A 59 -11.54 12.42 -5.13
C ALA A 59 -10.70 11.13 -5.11
N GLY A 60 -9.50 11.16 -5.70
CA GLY A 60 -8.52 10.07 -5.71
C GLY A 60 -7.76 9.86 -4.41
N ARG A 61 -7.63 10.87 -3.54
CA ARG A 61 -6.82 10.78 -2.32
C ARG A 61 -7.19 9.63 -1.36
N PRO A 62 -8.47 9.24 -1.19
CA PRO A 62 -8.87 8.09 -0.38
C PRO A 62 -8.45 6.71 -0.93
N VAL A 63 -8.10 6.63 -2.22
CA VAL A 63 -7.81 5.36 -2.93
C VAL A 63 -6.72 4.56 -2.23
N PHE A 64 -5.62 5.21 -1.91
CA PHE A 64 -4.44 4.52 -1.38
C PHE A 64 -4.68 3.94 0.03
N PRO A 65 -5.23 4.69 1.01
CA PRO A 65 -5.67 4.11 2.27
C PRO A 65 -6.65 2.95 2.12
N LEU A 66 -7.61 3.05 1.19
CA LEU A 66 -8.58 1.97 0.97
C LEU A 66 -7.90 0.68 0.52
N PHE A 67 -6.98 0.76 -0.45
CA PHE A 67 -6.22 -0.39 -0.88
C PHE A 67 -5.25 -0.90 0.19
N LEU A 68 -4.60 -0.03 0.96
CA LEU A 68 -3.73 -0.44 2.09
C LEU A 68 -4.52 -1.18 3.16
N PHE A 69 -5.69 -0.68 3.53
CA PHE A 69 -6.60 -1.33 4.48
C PHE A 69 -7.03 -2.71 3.95
N ALA A 70 -7.46 -2.77 2.69
CA ALA A 70 -7.84 -4.03 2.06
C ALA A 70 -6.65 -5.00 1.93
N ALA A 71 -5.43 -4.49 1.73
CA ALA A 71 -4.20 -5.26 1.69
C ALA A 71 -3.82 -5.80 3.07
N SER A 72 -3.97 -5.03 4.16
CA SER A 72 -3.73 -5.53 5.52
C SER A 72 -4.69 -6.65 5.90
N GLU A 73 -5.97 -6.53 5.53
CA GLU A 73 -6.96 -7.59 5.73
C GLU A 73 -6.64 -8.83 4.89
N SER A 74 -6.27 -8.64 3.62
CA SER A 74 -5.90 -9.75 2.72
C SER A 74 -4.62 -10.46 3.18
N PHE A 75 -3.67 -9.70 3.72
CA PHE A 75 -2.44 -10.21 4.27
C PHE A 75 -2.73 -11.05 5.52
N TYR A 76 -3.59 -10.61 6.43
CA TYR A 76 -3.97 -11.37 7.63
C TYR A 76 -4.56 -12.75 7.28
N HIS A 77 -5.53 -12.79 6.36
CA HIS A 77 -6.23 -14.03 5.97
C HIS A 77 -5.42 -14.94 5.04
N THR A 78 -4.34 -14.44 4.44
CA THR A 78 -3.49 -15.24 3.54
C THR A 78 -2.83 -16.42 4.28
N ARG A 79 -2.95 -17.62 3.72
CA ARG A 79 -2.29 -18.84 4.21
C ARG A 79 -0.76 -18.81 4.07
N SER A 80 -0.23 -18.24 2.97
CA SER A 80 1.20 -18.16 2.71
C SER A 80 1.65 -16.72 2.46
N LYS A 81 2.21 -16.08 3.50
CA LYS A 81 2.71 -14.70 3.42
C LYS A 81 3.84 -14.56 2.39
N ARG A 82 4.69 -15.59 2.25
CA ARG A 82 5.75 -15.65 1.23
C ARG A 82 5.19 -15.56 -0.19
N LYS A 83 4.21 -16.41 -0.55
CA LYS A 83 3.59 -16.36 -1.88
C LYS A 83 2.85 -15.05 -2.12
N TYR A 84 2.26 -14.45 -1.09
CA TYR A 84 1.63 -13.14 -1.19
C TYR A 84 2.64 -12.05 -1.56
N LEU A 85 3.77 -11.97 -0.84
CA LEU A 85 4.82 -10.99 -1.12
C LEU A 85 5.51 -11.23 -2.47
N GLN A 86 5.75 -12.49 -2.85
CA GLN A 86 6.32 -12.81 -4.18
C GLN A 86 5.44 -12.31 -5.32
N ARG A 87 4.11 -12.43 -5.19
CA ARG A 87 3.18 -11.89 -6.20
C ARG A 87 3.19 -10.36 -6.25
N LEU A 88 3.31 -9.70 -5.10
CA LEU A 88 3.42 -8.24 -5.06
C LEU A 88 4.75 -7.75 -5.65
N LEU A 89 5.87 -8.42 -5.35
CA LEU A 89 7.17 -8.11 -5.93
C LEU A 89 7.18 -8.32 -7.45
N ALA A 90 6.65 -9.44 -7.92
CA ALA A 90 6.52 -9.71 -9.35
C ALA A 90 5.63 -8.68 -10.05
N ALA A 91 4.53 -8.26 -9.42
CA ALA A 91 3.67 -7.20 -9.94
C ALA A 91 4.38 -5.83 -9.93
N SER A 92 5.18 -5.53 -8.90
CA SER A 92 5.99 -4.32 -8.81
C SER A 92 7.02 -4.26 -9.95
N TRP A 93 7.78 -5.33 -10.18
CA TRP A 93 8.72 -5.41 -11.30
C TRP A 93 8.01 -5.35 -12.64
N GLY A 94 6.89 -6.07 -12.78
CA GLY A 94 6.06 -6.02 -13.98
C GLY A 94 5.60 -4.60 -14.29
N MET A 95 5.13 -3.85 -13.29
CA MET A 95 4.77 -2.44 -13.45
C MET A 95 5.95 -1.56 -13.83
N THR A 96 7.10 -1.67 -13.15
CA THR A 96 8.29 -0.87 -13.46
C THR A 96 8.78 -1.12 -14.89
N ILE A 97 8.84 -2.38 -15.32
CA ILE A 97 9.22 -2.74 -16.69
C ILE A 97 8.17 -2.23 -17.67
N PHE A 98 6.89 -2.41 -17.36
CA PHE A 98 5.78 -1.97 -18.21
C PHE A 98 5.79 -0.45 -18.43
N THR A 99 5.87 0.36 -17.37
CA THR A 99 5.88 1.83 -17.50
C THR A 99 7.16 2.34 -18.16
N PHE A 100 8.30 1.69 -17.93
CA PHE A 100 9.55 1.99 -18.63
C PHE A 100 9.45 1.73 -20.13
N LEU A 101 8.97 0.54 -20.52
CA LEU A 101 8.81 0.19 -21.94
C LEU A 101 7.77 1.08 -22.62
N LEU A 102 6.64 1.36 -21.97
CA LEU A 102 5.58 2.19 -22.54
C LEU A 102 6.09 3.60 -22.86
N GLN A 103 6.77 4.26 -21.91
CA GLN A 103 7.36 5.59 -22.12
C GLN A 103 8.49 5.58 -23.16
N ARG A 104 9.23 4.46 -23.26
CA ARG A 104 10.30 4.33 -24.25
C ARG A 104 9.75 4.16 -25.68
N LEU A 105 8.64 3.45 -25.83
CA LEU A 105 8.00 3.19 -27.12
C LEU A 105 7.14 4.36 -27.58
N ILE A 106 6.48 5.05 -26.65
CA ILE A 106 5.56 6.16 -26.91
C ILE A 106 5.96 7.29 -25.97
N PRO A 107 6.93 8.14 -26.35
CA PRO A 107 7.31 9.29 -25.56
C PRO A 107 6.14 10.28 -25.44
N ASN A 108 5.97 10.87 -24.27
CA ASN A 108 5.00 11.92 -24.01
C ASN A 108 5.69 12.99 -23.15
N ASP A 109 5.79 14.21 -23.66
CA ASP A 109 6.49 15.31 -22.99
C ASP A 109 5.70 15.87 -21.80
N ASN A 110 4.38 15.67 -21.79
CA ASN A 110 3.47 16.20 -20.78
C ASN A 110 3.27 15.26 -19.59
N VAL A 111 3.55 13.96 -19.76
CA VAL A 111 3.20 12.92 -18.77
C VAL A 111 4.35 11.96 -18.49
N VAL A 112 4.76 11.93 -17.23
CA VAL A 112 5.75 10.96 -16.72
C VAL A 112 5.06 9.86 -15.91
N LEU A 113 5.26 8.60 -16.30
CA LEU A 113 4.71 7.45 -15.58
C LEU A 113 5.68 6.97 -14.50
N MET A 114 5.37 7.33 -13.26
CA MET A 114 6.16 6.91 -12.08
C MET A 114 5.37 6.05 -11.08
N ASN A 115 4.09 5.78 -11.34
CA ASN A 115 3.20 5.13 -10.38
C ASN A 115 3.49 3.63 -10.24
N ASN A 116 3.71 3.15 -9.02
CA ASN A 116 3.89 1.73 -8.70
C ASN A 116 3.36 1.38 -7.30
N ALA A 117 2.04 1.39 -7.14
CA ALA A 117 1.37 1.05 -5.88
C ALA A 117 1.74 -0.34 -5.33
N PHE A 118 2.10 -1.31 -6.19
CA PHE A 118 2.53 -2.64 -5.75
C PHE A 118 3.83 -2.61 -4.94
N SER A 119 4.75 -1.69 -5.25
CA SER A 119 5.97 -1.45 -4.47
C SER A 119 5.62 -1.09 -3.03
N THR A 120 4.68 -0.16 -2.83
CA THR A 120 4.22 0.26 -1.49
C THR A 120 3.55 -0.88 -0.74
N PHE A 121 2.69 -1.66 -1.40
CA PHE A 121 2.06 -2.83 -0.77
C PHE A 121 3.08 -3.91 -0.40
N PHE A 122 4.12 -4.11 -1.23
CA PHE A 122 5.18 -5.06 -0.94
C PHE A 122 5.98 -4.62 0.29
N VAL A 123 6.45 -3.38 0.33
CA VAL A 123 7.19 -2.82 1.47
C VAL A 123 6.34 -2.84 2.74
N THR A 124 5.08 -2.42 2.67
CA THR A 124 4.14 -2.51 3.79
C THR A 124 3.98 -3.96 4.25
N GLY A 125 3.85 -4.92 3.33
CA GLY A 125 3.77 -6.34 3.66
C GLY A 125 5.03 -6.90 4.32
N LEU A 126 6.23 -6.37 4.01
CA LEU A 126 7.46 -6.70 4.73
C LEU A 126 7.41 -6.17 6.18
N TYR A 127 6.89 -4.96 6.40
CA TYR A 127 6.68 -4.45 7.76
C TYR A 127 5.59 -5.22 8.54
N MET A 128 4.55 -5.72 7.87
CA MET A 128 3.59 -6.64 8.49
C MET A 128 4.23 -7.98 8.88
N LEU A 129 5.17 -8.50 8.07
CA LEU A 129 5.97 -9.68 8.44
C LEU A 129 6.89 -9.41 9.62
N PHE A 130 7.59 -8.27 9.60
CA PHE A 130 8.40 -7.80 10.72
C PHE A 130 7.57 -7.78 12.01
N TRP A 131 6.39 -7.15 11.99
CA TRP A 131 5.51 -7.08 13.15
C TRP A 131 5.12 -8.45 13.70
N ASN A 132 4.70 -9.38 12.82
CA ASN A 132 4.35 -10.74 13.24
C ASN A 132 5.54 -11.45 13.89
N GLY A 133 6.71 -11.42 13.25
CA GLY A 133 7.91 -12.08 13.74
C GLY A 133 8.38 -11.50 15.07
N PHE A 134 8.37 -10.16 15.18
CA PHE A 134 8.77 -9.42 16.37
C PHE A 134 7.85 -9.72 17.55
N MET A 135 6.54 -9.61 17.38
CA MET A 135 5.56 -9.88 18.43
C MET A 135 5.56 -11.34 18.87
N ASP A 136 5.70 -12.28 17.94
CA ASP A 136 5.84 -13.70 18.28
C ASP A 136 7.13 -13.98 19.07
N GLY A 137 8.24 -13.33 18.68
CA GLY A 137 9.53 -13.43 19.35
C GLY A 137 9.44 -12.92 20.78
N LEU A 138 8.83 -11.75 20.99
CA LEU A 138 8.58 -11.19 22.32
C LEU A 138 7.70 -12.12 23.17
N ARG A 139 6.59 -12.62 22.61
CA ARG A 139 5.66 -13.51 23.32
C ARG A 139 6.33 -14.81 23.77
N ARG A 140 7.22 -15.36 22.95
CA ARG A 140 7.95 -16.62 23.23
C ARG A 140 9.30 -16.39 23.91
N ARG A 141 9.68 -15.12 24.18
CA ARG A 141 11.02 -14.71 24.64
C ARG A 141 12.17 -15.28 23.79
N ASP A 142 11.93 -15.46 22.50
CA ASP A 142 12.91 -15.99 21.54
C ASP A 142 13.71 -14.84 20.91
N VAL A 143 14.90 -14.60 21.46
CA VAL A 143 15.82 -13.53 21.02
C VAL A 143 16.26 -13.71 19.57
N LYS A 144 16.51 -14.95 19.12
CA LYS A 144 16.93 -15.21 17.73
C LYS A 144 15.84 -14.79 16.75
N LYS A 145 14.57 -15.07 17.08
CA LYS A 145 13.42 -14.64 16.27
C LYS A 145 13.23 -13.12 16.28
N ILE A 146 13.44 -12.46 17.42
CA ILE A 146 13.41 -10.98 17.52
C ILE A 146 14.47 -10.37 16.61
N ILE A 147 15.74 -10.79 16.74
CA ILE A 147 16.86 -10.27 15.93
C ILE A 147 16.56 -10.50 14.44
N LYS A 148 16.16 -11.71 14.04
CA LYS A 148 15.81 -12.00 12.65
C LYS A 148 14.70 -11.08 12.12
N SER A 149 13.71 -10.77 12.95
CA SER A 149 12.61 -9.88 12.56
C SER A 149 13.11 -8.46 12.40
N VAL A 150 13.87 -7.92 13.36
CA VAL A 150 14.48 -6.59 13.29
C VAL A 150 15.35 -6.43 12.05
N LEU A 151 16.23 -7.40 11.78
CA LEU A 151 17.03 -7.42 10.55
C LEU A 151 16.16 -7.42 9.29
N GLY A 152 15.05 -8.19 9.30
CA GLY A 152 14.07 -8.17 8.22
C GLY A 152 13.38 -6.82 8.02
N GLY A 153 13.09 -6.09 9.11
CA GLY A 153 12.50 -4.75 9.07
C GLY A 153 13.46 -3.67 8.55
N LEU A 154 14.78 -3.90 8.64
CA LEU A 154 15.80 -3.02 8.07
C LEU A 154 15.99 -3.21 6.56
N ILE A 155 15.50 -4.32 5.98
CA ILE A 155 15.68 -4.61 4.54
C ILE A 155 15.17 -3.46 3.65
N PRO A 156 13.91 -2.97 3.77
CA PRO A 156 13.42 -1.89 2.91
C PRO A 156 14.18 -0.56 3.08
N VAL A 157 14.81 -0.35 4.24
CA VAL A 157 15.64 0.83 4.53
C VAL A 157 17.00 0.68 3.85
N ALA A 158 17.64 -0.49 3.99
CA ALA A 158 18.90 -0.79 3.31
C ALA A 158 18.74 -0.75 1.77
N CYS A 159 17.60 -1.20 1.26
CA CYS A 159 17.26 -1.11 -0.17
C CYS A 159 17.14 0.34 -0.68
N ALA A 160 17.04 1.35 0.20
CA ALA A 160 17.05 2.76 -0.20
C ALA A 160 18.47 3.32 -0.43
N PHE A 161 19.51 2.53 -0.18
CA PHE A 161 20.89 2.98 -0.36
C PHE A 161 21.22 3.43 -1.80
N PRO A 162 20.77 2.76 -2.88
CA PRO A 162 21.02 3.24 -4.25
C PRO A 162 20.41 4.61 -4.53
N ILE A 163 19.21 4.91 -4.04
CA ILE A 163 18.61 6.24 -4.24
C ILE A 163 19.35 7.33 -3.45
N TYR A 164 19.82 7.00 -2.24
CA TYR A 164 20.69 7.89 -1.48
C TYR A 164 22.00 8.18 -2.23
N LEU A 165 22.63 7.17 -2.82
CA LEU A 165 23.83 7.36 -3.64
C LEU A 165 23.55 8.23 -4.87
N VAL A 166 22.42 8.03 -5.56
CA VAL A 166 22.00 8.92 -6.66
C VAL A 166 21.89 10.35 -6.17
N ALA A 167 21.23 10.59 -5.04
CA ALA A 167 21.07 11.94 -4.49
C ALA A 167 22.42 12.61 -4.19
N VAL A 168 23.39 11.89 -3.60
CA VAL A 168 24.70 12.44 -3.26
C VAL A 168 25.59 12.64 -4.50
N LEU A 169 25.62 11.64 -5.38
CA LEU A 169 26.51 11.62 -6.55
C LEU A 169 26.03 12.54 -7.68
N SER A 170 24.74 12.86 -7.75
CA SER A 170 24.20 13.76 -8.80
C SER A 170 24.71 15.20 -8.67
N PHE A 171 25.25 15.60 -7.52
CA PHE A 171 25.88 16.91 -7.31
C PHE A 171 27.38 16.92 -7.62
N GLN A 172 27.95 15.78 -8.01
CA GLN A 172 29.37 15.65 -8.30
C GLN A 172 29.61 15.68 -9.81
N GLU A 173 30.37 16.68 -10.29
CA GLU A 173 30.64 16.86 -11.72
C GLU A 173 31.48 15.71 -12.33
N ASN A 174 32.24 14.98 -11.51
CA ASN A 174 33.15 13.91 -11.94
C ASN A 174 32.49 12.52 -12.04
N VAL A 175 31.19 12.40 -11.82
CA VAL A 175 30.50 11.10 -11.87
C VAL A 175 29.93 10.86 -13.26
N SER A 176 30.28 9.72 -13.86
CA SER A 176 29.74 9.33 -15.16
C SER A 176 28.21 9.25 -15.13
N PRO A 177 27.51 9.82 -16.14
CA PRO A 177 26.05 9.70 -16.26
C PRO A 177 25.56 8.25 -16.29
N PHE A 178 26.40 7.31 -16.75
CA PHE A 178 26.09 5.89 -16.71
C PHE A 178 25.90 5.37 -15.27
N THR A 179 26.77 5.76 -14.34
CA THR A 179 26.72 5.35 -12.94
C THR A 179 25.43 5.83 -12.28
N ILE A 180 25.06 7.09 -12.50
CA ILE A 180 23.81 7.66 -11.95
C ILE A 180 22.59 6.91 -12.50
N ARG A 181 22.54 6.68 -13.82
CA ARG A 181 21.43 5.95 -14.46
C ARG A 181 21.33 4.50 -13.98
N PHE A 182 22.46 3.83 -13.80
CA PHE A 182 22.51 2.47 -13.28
C PHE A 182 21.97 2.41 -11.85
N LEU A 183 22.45 3.27 -10.95
CA LEU A 183 21.97 3.33 -9.56
C LEU A 183 20.49 3.71 -9.46
N ALA A 184 20.03 4.65 -10.30
CA ALA A 184 18.61 5.02 -10.38
C ALA A 184 17.74 3.84 -10.84
N THR A 185 18.21 3.06 -11.83
CA THR A 185 17.49 1.86 -12.30
C THR A 185 17.40 0.81 -11.20
N LEU A 186 18.49 0.59 -10.43
CA LEU A 186 18.47 -0.30 -9.27
C LEU A 186 17.48 0.19 -8.20
N ALA A 187 17.44 1.49 -7.91
CA ALA A 187 16.51 2.08 -6.95
C ALA A 187 15.04 1.89 -7.34
N LEU A 188 14.72 1.90 -8.64
CA LEU A 188 13.37 1.67 -9.16
C LEU A 188 12.99 0.18 -9.21
N LEU A 189 13.96 -0.72 -9.41
CA LEU A 189 13.73 -2.16 -9.42
C LEU A 189 13.64 -2.76 -8.01
N VAL A 190 14.26 -2.15 -7.00
CA VAL A 190 14.23 -2.66 -5.63
C VAL A 190 13.29 -1.79 -4.79
N PRO A 191 12.06 -2.27 -4.47
CA PRO A 191 11.15 -1.57 -3.58
C PRO A 191 11.82 -1.17 -2.26
N ASN A 192 11.80 0.12 -1.94
CA ASN A 192 12.44 0.67 -0.77
C ASN A 192 11.57 1.75 -0.12
N ILE A 193 11.85 2.10 1.13
CA ILE A 193 10.99 2.98 1.91
C ILE A 193 10.90 4.42 1.37
N LEU A 194 11.87 4.87 0.57
CA LEU A 194 11.95 6.25 0.09
C LEU A 194 11.30 6.47 -1.27
N THR A 195 11.30 5.47 -2.16
CA THR A 195 10.77 5.61 -3.54
C THR A 195 9.39 4.98 -3.74
N VAL A 196 8.77 4.45 -2.67
CA VAL A 196 7.41 3.94 -2.72
C VAL A 196 6.39 5.04 -3.01
N GLU A 197 5.36 4.68 -3.76
CA GLU A 197 4.26 5.59 -4.08
C GLU A 197 3.56 6.06 -2.80
N GLY A 198 3.40 7.38 -2.69
CA GLY A 198 2.85 8.07 -1.53
C GLY A 198 3.78 8.13 -0.30
N GLY A 199 5.03 7.67 -0.43
CA GLY A 199 6.08 7.84 0.57
C GLY A 199 5.97 6.96 1.80
N PHE A 200 6.89 7.16 2.74
CA PHE A 200 7.00 6.36 3.96
C PHE A 200 5.75 6.47 4.86
N SER A 201 5.05 7.60 4.83
CA SER A 201 3.83 7.85 5.62
C SER A 201 2.74 6.82 5.32
N LEU A 202 2.56 6.45 4.05
CA LEU A 202 1.58 5.44 3.65
C LEU A 202 2.00 4.02 4.02
N VAL A 203 3.30 3.72 4.03
CA VAL A 203 3.81 2.44 4.56
C VAL A 203 3.54 2.33 6.06
N VAL A 204 3.74 3.42 6.81
CA VAL A 204 3.39 3.50 8.24
C VAL A 204 1.88 3.29 8.43
N LEU A 205 1.05 3.97 7.64
CA LEU A 205 -0.41 3.81 7.69
C LEU A 205 -0.85 2.36 7.44
N GLY A 206 -0.36 1.75 6.35
CA GLY A 206 -0.72 0.37 6.01
C GLY A 206 -0.25 -0.64 7.07
N THR A 207 0.93 -0.41 7.65
CA THR A 207 1.43 -1.23 8.76
C THR A 207 0.55 -1.04 10.00
N ALA A 208 0.17 0.20 10.33
CA ALA A 208 -0.72 0.50 11.45
C ALA A 208 -2.11 -0.13 11.27
N PHE A 209 -2.67 -0.13 10.06
CA PHE A 209 -3.91 -0.85 9.77
C PHE A 209 -3.81 -2.34 10.09
N TYR A 210 -2.66 -2.96 9.83
CA TYR A 210 -2.43 -4.36 10.17
C TYR A 210 -2.24 -4.61 11.67
N VAL A 211 -1.52 -3.72 12.35
CA VAL A 211 -1.29 -3.78 13.81
C VAL A 211 -2.63 -3.65 14.56
N PHE A 212 -3.44 -2.66 14.19
CA PHE A 212 -4.72 -2.36 14.82
C PHE A 212 -5.91 -3.06 14.16
N ARG A 213 -5.70 -4.14 13.40
CA ARG A 213 -6.76 -4.83 12.65
C ARG A 213 -7.98 -5.26 13.47
N ASN A 214 -7.79 -5.51 14.77
CA ASN A 214 -8.88 -5.90 15.69
C ASN A 214 -9.68 -4.69 16.22
N HIS A 215 -9.23 -3.45 15.98
CA HIS A 215 -9.78 -2.22 16.54
C HIS A 215 -10.03 -1.19 15.44
N ARG A 216 -11.22 -1.23 14.82
CA ARG A 216 -11.59 -0.34 13.71
C ARG A 216 -11.46 1.15 14.03
N VAL A 217 -11.77 1.54 15.28
CA VAL A 217 -11.64 2.93 15.75
C VAL A 217 -10.18 3.38 15.71
N LEU A 218 -9.23 2.52 16.12
CA LEU A 218 -7.80 2.86 16.08
C LEU A 218 -7.28 2.96 14.64
N GLN A 219 -7.76 2.11 13.72
CA GLN A 219 -7.42 2.23 12.30
C GLN A 219 -7.86 3.59 11.75
N ILE A 220 -9.11 3.99 12.01
CA ILE A 220 -9.63 5.29 11.58
C ILE A 220 -8.88 6.44 12.27
N ALA A 221 -8.62 6.34 13.57
CA ALA A 221 -7.88 7.37 14.31
C ALA A 221 -6.47 7.60 13.72
N VAL A 222 -5.72 6.53 13.41
CA VAL A 222 -4.39 6.67 12.79
C VAL A 222 -4.48 7.31 11.40
N LEU A 223 -5.50 6.95 10.59
CA LEU A 223 -5.75 7.59 9.31
C LEU A 223 -6.00 9.11 9.47
N LEU A 224 -6.85 9.50 10.42
CA LEU A 224 -7.18 10.91 10.67
C LEU A 224 -5.98 11.69 11.20
N ILE A 225 -5.19 11.11 12.10
CA ILE A 225 -3.95 11.74 12.62
C ILE A 225 -2.97 11.97 11.48
N LEU A 226 -2.72 10.96 10.64
CA LEU A 226 -1.79 11.09 9.53
C LEU A 226 -2.32 12.08 8.47
N SER A 227 -3.63 12.13 8.25
CA SER A 227 -4.26 13.13 7.38
C SER A 227 -4.05 14.54 7.91
N GLY A 228 -4.29 14.78 9.20
CA GLY A 228 -4.04 16.07 9.84
C GLY A 228 -2.57 16.46 9.74
N PHE A 229 -1.65 15.54 10.04
CA PHE A 229 -0.21 15.78 9.87
C PHE A 229 0.15 16.17 8.44
N SER A 230 -0.40 15.47 7.43
CA SER A 230 -0.19 15.78 6.02
C SER A 230 -0.68 17.19 5.65
N TYR A 231 -1.78 17.66 6.24
CA TYR A 231 -2.26 19.02 6.04
C TYR A 231 -1.27 20.05 6.58
N PHE A 232 -0.74 19.84 7.79
CA PHE A 232 0.20 20.77 8.42
C PHE A 232 1.58 20.82 7.77
N VAL A 233 2.07 19.69 7.22
CA VAL A 233 3.42 19.62 6.64
C VAL A 233 3.48 20.18 5.22
N ASP A 234 2.53 19.80 4.36
CA ASP A 234 2.60 20.08 2.92
C ASP A 234 1.53 21.10 2.48
N GLY A 235 0.43 21.25 3.21
CA GLY A 235 -0.69 22.12 2.82
C GLY A 235 -1.42 21.71 1.52
N GLY A 236 -0.96 20.65 0.84
CA GLY A 236 -1.53 20.13 -0.40
C GLY A 236 -2.84 19.36 -0.19
N ILE A 237 -3.28 18.61 -1.20
CA ILE A 237 -4.56 17.88 -1.17
C ILE A 237 -4.49 16.52 -0.46
N GLN A 238 -3.30 16.07 -0.05
CA GLN A 238 -3.07 14.72 0.45
C GLN A 238 -3.85 14.40 1.75
N TRP A 239 -4.15 15.41 2.58
CA TRP A 239 -4.96 15.23 3.78
C TRP A 239 -6.37 14.69 3.49
N MET A 240 -6.89 14.89 2.29
CA MET A 240 -8.22 14.40 1.89
C MET A 240 -8.32 12.87 1.89
N MET A 241 -7.19 12.16 2.09
CA MET A 241 -7.19 10.74 2.39
C MET A 241 -8.05 10.36 3.62
N CYS A 242 -8.35 11.32 4.50
CA CYS A 242 -9.29 11.14 5.63
C CYS A 242 -10.67 10.61 5.20
N PHE A 243 -11.14 10.94 3.99
CA PHE A 243 -12.45 10.47 3.52
C PHE A 243 -12.51 8.94 3.36
N ALA A 244 -11.37 8.24 3.33
CA ALA A 244 -11.33 6.78 3.40
C ALA A 244 -11.90 6.23 4.72
N ALA A 245 -12.01 7.05 5.77
CA ALA A 245 -12.60 6.66 7.04
C ALA A 245 -14.04 6.15 6.90
N ILE A 246 -14.85 6.79 6.03
CA ILE A 246 -16.26 6.43 5.82
C ILE A 246 -16.39 4.99 5.28
N PRO A 247 -15.82 4.63 4.12
CA PRO A 247 -15.93 3.27 3.61
C PRO A 247 -15.19 2.24 4.48
N ILE A 248 -14.11 2.64 5.17
CA ILE A 248 -13.46 1.78 6.18
C ILE A 248 -14.41 1.51 7.35
N PHE A 249 -15.16 2.50 7.84
CA PHE A 249 -16.13 2.30 8.92
C PHE A 249 -17.27 1.34 8.53
N LEU A 250 -17.78 1.50 7.29
CA LEU A 250 -18.86 0.68 6.74
C LEU A 250 -18.44 -0.75 6.33
N TYR A 251 -17.14 -1.07 6.36
CA TYR A 251 -16.64 -2.39 5.96
C TYR A 251 -17.00 -3.49 6.98
N ASN A 252 -17.68 -4.53 6.50
CA ASN A 252 -18.29 -5.62 7.28
C ASN A 252 -17.35 -6.80 7.61
N GLY A 253 -16.10 -6.79 7.14
CA GLY A 253 -15.14 -7.87 7.41
C GLY A 253 -15.23 -9.08 6.47
N LYS A 254 -16.16 -9.10 5.52
CA LYS A 254 -16.34 -10.22 4.58
C LYS A 254 -15.50 -10.00 3.31
N ALA A 255 -15.00 -11.10 2.73
CA ALA A 255 -14.18 -11.06 1.52
C ALA A 255 -14.97 -10.69 0.23
N GLY A 256 -16.28 -10.96 0.21
CA GLY A 256 -17.13 -10.77 -0.97
C GLY A 256 -16.85 -11.80 -2.08
N ARG A 257 -17.05 -11.40 -3.35
CA ARG A 257 -16.94 -12.28 -4.54
C ARG A 257 -15.50 -12.60 -5.00
N GLY A 258 -14.47 -12.02 -4.39
CA GLY A 258 -13.09 -12.52 -4.52
C GLY A 258 -12.43 -12.38 -5.91
N LYS A 259 -12.55 -11.22 -6.58
CA LYS A 259 -11.97 -10.97 -7.92
C LYS A 259 -10.48 -10.56 -7.90
N LYS A 260 -9.60 -11.39 -7.36
CA LYS A 260 -8.17 -11.03 -7.18
C LYS A 260 -7.47 -10.57 -8.46
N TRP A 261 -7.65 -11.30 -9.58
CA TRP A 261 -6.93 -11.05 -10.83
C TRP A 261 -7.40 -9.78 -11.54
N PHE A 262 -8.66 -9.41 -11.36
CA PHE A 262 -9.22 -8.18 -11.90
C PHE A 262 -8.39 -6.96 -11.48
N PHE A 263 -8.11 -6.81 -10.18
CA PHE A 263 -7.36 -5.64 -9.68
C PHE A 263 -5.90 -5.63 -10.12
N TYR A 264 -5.27 -6.80 -10.29
CA TYR A 264 -3.89 -6.90 -10.76
C TYR A 264 -3.75 -6.50 -12.24
N ILE A 265 -4.75 -6.80 -13.07
CA ILE A 265 -4.76 -6.45 -14.49
C ILE A 265 -5.27 -5.03 -14.71
N PHE A 266 -6.32 -4.65 -13.97
CA PHE A 266 -6.96 -3.34 -14.08
C PHE A 266 -5.94 -2.21 -13.92
N TYR A 267 -5.07 -2.27 -12.91
CA TYR A 267 -4.09 -1.22 -12.63
C TYR A 267 -3.17 -0.88 -13.83
N PRO A 268 -2.34 -1.81 -14.34
CA PRO A 268 -1.55 -1.57 -15.54
C PRO A 268 -2.40 -1.22 -16.77
N ALA A 269 -3.55 -1.89 -16.96
CA ALA A 269 -4.35 -1.72 -18.17
C ALA A 269 -4.95 -0.31 -18.31
N HIS A 270 -5.48 0.29 -17.23
CA HIS A 270 -6.03 1.64 -17.33
C HIS A 270 -4.93 2.72 -17.41
N ILE A 271 -3.78 2.50 -16.76
CA ILE A 271 -2.61 3.37 -16.95
C ILE A 271 -2.18 3.34 -18.41
N ALA A 272 -2.09 2.15 -19.03
CA ALA A 272 -1.78 2.00 -20.45
C ALA A 272 -2.76 2.80 -21.31
N LEU A 273 -4.05 2.57 -21.12
CA LEU A 273 -5.10 3.16 -21.92
C LEU A 273 -5.10 4.68 -21.82
N LEU A 274 -5.07 5.24 -20.60
CA LEU A 274 -5.09 6.69 -20.42
C LEU A 274 -3.81 7.35 -20.93
N TYR A 275 -2.65 6.71 -20.75
CA TYR A 275 -1.39 7.22 -21.28
C TYR A 275 -1.37 7.27 -22.80
N LEU A 276 -1.86 6.20 -23.47
CA LEU A 276 -1.97 6.16 -24.93
C LEU A 276 -2.90 7.25 -25.46
N ILE A 277 -4.05 7.47 -24.81
CA ILE A 277 -4.98 8.54 -25.20
C ILE A 277 -4.34 9.91 -24.96
N SER A 278 -3.67 10.10 -23.81
CA SER A 278 -2.97 11.35 -23.50
C SER A 278 -1.88 11.65 -24.54
N ALA A 279 -1.04 10.68 -24.88
CA ALA A 279 0.03 10.85 -25.87
C ALA A 279 -0.47 11.13 -27.31
N TRP A 280 -1.71 10.77 -27.61
CA TRP A 280 -2.32 11.05 -28.91
C TRP A 280 -3.08 12.37 -28.94
N CYS A 281 -3.68 12.77 -27.82
CA CYS A 281 -4.51 13.98 -27.71
C CYS A 281 -3.76 15.24 -27.23
N CYS A 282 -2.61 15.08 -26.55
CA CYS A 282 -1.89 16.14 -25.84
C CYS A 282 -0.42 16.15 -26.26
#